data_AF-A0A920BMG7-F1
#
_entry.id   AF-A0A920BMG7-F1
#
_cell.length_a   1.000
_cell.length_b   1.000
_cell.length_c   1.000
_cell.angle_alpha   90.00
_cell.angle_beta   90.00
_cell.angle_gamma   90.00
#
_symmetry.space_group_name_H-M   'P 1'
#
loop_
_entity.id
_entity.type
_entity.pdbx_description
1 polymer ?
#
loop_
_entity_poly.entity_id
_entity_poly.type
_entity_poly.pdbx_seq_one_letter_code
_entity_poly.pdbx_strand_id
1 'polypeptide(L)'
;MASNHNDVLDRFFRNGEMELRDVAPTYSPSMDIQVSSNFERLLFEVFERDGLRVEQAFKALRSEGSLSVSGDTLAGIQRKWASSKVSDSETLARIKKISEEYGYVVDPHTAVGIEAAERHAGYRKHQ
;
A
#
# COMPACT_ATOMS: atom_id res chain seq x y z
N MET A 1 -1.87 0.29 5.70
CA MET A 1 -1.19 1.06 4.64
C MET A 1 -2.22 1.55 3.65
N ALA A 2 -2.06 2.76 3.12
CA ALA A 2 -2.92 3.32 2.10
C ALA A 2 -2.09 3.59 0.84
N SER A 3 -2.63 3.26 -0.33
CA SER A 3 -2.05 3.58 -1.63
C SER A 3 -3.07 4.30 -2.48
N ASN A 4 -2.62 5.17 -3.37
CA ASN A 4 -3.45 5.74 -4.42
C ASN A 4 -3.56 4.75 -5.60
N HIS A 5 -3.87 5.23 -6.81
CA HIS A 5 -3.92 4.39 -8.02
C HIS A 5 -2.66 3.53 -8.23
N ASN A 6 -1.48 4.04 -7.85
CA ASN A 6 -0.20 3.35 -7.88
C ASN A 6 -0.10 2.37 -6.70
N ASP A 7 -0.79 1.24 -6.83
CA ASP A 7 -1.10 0.29 -5.76
C ASP A 7 -0.07 -0.84 -5.61
N VAL A 8 1.18 -0.61 -6.02
CA VAL A 8 2.24 -1.64 -6.02
C VAL A 8 2.40 -2.34 -4.66
N LEU A 9 2.32 -1.57 -3.58
CA LEU A 9 2.40 -2.12 -2.24
C LEU A 9 1.09 -2.82 -1.82
N ASP A 10 -0.09 -2.31 -2.20
CA ASP A 10 -1.37 -2.99 -1.91
C ASP A 10 -1.42 -4.38 -2.54
N ARG A 11 -0.96 -4.51 -3.79
CA ARG A 11 -0.83 -5.80 -4.48
C ARG A 11 0.10 -6.75 -3.73
N PHE A 12 1.24 -6.25 -3.24
CA PHE A 12 2.17 -7.06 -2.45
C PHE A 12 1.54 -7.55 -1.13
N PHE A 13 0.89 -6.67 -0.36
CA PHE A 13 0.24 -7.07 0.89
C PHE A 13 -0.93 -8.03 0.69
N ARG A 14 -1.63 -7.94 -0.44
CA ARG A 14 -2.79 -8.80 -0.74
C ARG A 14 -2.42 -10.14 -1.36
N ASN A 15 -1.47 -10.15 -2.29
CA ASN A 15 -1.21 -11.31 -3.14
C ASN A 15 0.20 -11.87 -2.96
N GLY A 16 1.07 -11.18 -2.21
CA GLY A 16 2.47 -11.56 -2.06
C GLY A 16 3.31 -11.29 -3.30
N GLU A 17 2.76 -10.56 -4.27
CA GLU A 17 3.39 -10.28 -5.55
C GLU A 17 3.61 -8.78 -5.71
N MET A 18 4.82 -8.41 -6.09
CA MET A 18 5.16 -7.07 -6.50
C MET A 18 5.62 -7.11 -7.95
N GLU A 19 4.86 -6.45 -8.81
CA GLU A 19 5.15 -6.28 -10.23
C GLU A 19 5.35 -4.79 -10.51
N LEU A 20 6.42 -4.44 -11.22
CA LEU A 20 6.64 -3.07 -11.69
C LEU A 20 5.62 -2.75 -12.77
N ARG A 21 4.92 -1.62 -12.61
CA ARG A 21 3.98 -1.09 -13.61
C ARG A 21 4.27 0.38 -13.86
N ASP A 22 3.75 0.91 -14.96
CA ASP A 22 3.83 2.34 -15.22
C ASP A 22 3.13 3.13 -14.12
N VAL A 23 3.71 4.27 -13.78
CA VAL A 23 3.16 5.20 -12.78
C VAL A 23 2.14 6.10 -13.47
N ALA A 24 0.92 6.14 -12.92
CA ALA A 24 -0.12 7.05 -13.36
C ALA A 24 -0.14 8.29 -12.46
N PRO A 25 -0.23 9.52 -13.01
CA PRO A 25 -0.42 10.72 -12.20
C PRO A 25 -1.75 10.66 -11.41
N THR A 26 -1.72 11.07 -10.15
CA THR A 26 -2.91 11.16 -9.29
C THR A 26 -3.00 12.51 -8.57
N TYR A 27 -4.08 12.73 -7.80
CA TYR A 27 -4.17 13.91 -6.92
C TYR A 27 -3.27 13.85 -5.68
N SER A 28 -2.59 12.73 -5.45
CA SER A 28 -1.65 12.52 -4.35
C SER A 28 -0.24 12.21 -4.88
N PRO A 29 0.41 13.15 -5.60
CA PRO A 29 1.58 12.88 -6.45
C PRO A 29 2.79 12.33 -5.69
N SER A 30 2.91 12.63 -4.39
CA SER A 30 3.98 12.08 -3.54
C SER A 30 3.85 10.57 -3.28
N MET A 31 2.68 9.99 -3.59
CA MET A 31 2.41 8.56 -3.52
C MET A 31 2.47 7.87 -4.90
N ASP A 32 2.75 8.63 -5.97
CA ASP A 32 2.91 8.11 -7.34
C ASP A 32 4.30 7.46 -7.51
N ILE A 33 4.45 6.27 -6.94
CA ILE A 33 5.72 5.55 -6.90
C ILE A 33 5.61 4.18 -7.57
N GLN A 34 6.70 3.78 -8.24
CA GLN A 34 6.84 2.44 -8.82
C GLN A 34 7.45 1.44 -7.81
N VAL A 35 8.44 1.91 -7.04
CA VAL A 35 9.10 1.15 -5.97
C VAL A 35 9.32 2.10 -4.80
N SER A 36 8.89 1.70 -3.60
CA SER A 36 9.20 2.46 -2.39
C SER A 36 10.64 2.23 -1.98
N SER A 37 11.41 3.29 -1.74
CA SER A 37 12.79 3.20 -1.26
C SER A 37 12.93 2.48 0.08
N ASN A 38 11.86 2.46 0.90
CA ASN A 38 11.83 1.73 2.16
C ASN A 38 11.35 0.27 2.02
N PHE A 39 10.98 -0.17 0.81
CA PHE A 39 10.48 -1.53 0.59
C PHE A 39 11.51 -2.60 0.94
N GLU A 40 12.80 -2.30 0.72
CA GLU A 40 13.90 -3.20 1.11
C GLU A 40 13.90 -3.50 2.61
N ARG A 41 13.68 -2.48 3.44
CA ARG A 41 13.61 -2.64 4.90
C ARG A 41 12.39 -3.46 5.33
N LEU A 42 11.26 -3.30 4.64
CA LEU A 42 10.08 -4.13 4.87
C LEU A 42 10.37 -5.59 4.51
N LEU A 43 10.95 -5.85 3.34
CA LEU A 43 11.30 -7.21 2.92
C LEU A 43 12.27 -7.88 3.89
N PHE A 44 13.21 -7.12 4.44
CA PHE A 44 14.12 -7.62 5.48
C PHE A 44 13.36 -8.10 6.72
N GLU A 45 12.37 -7.35 7.21
CA GLU A 45 11.55 -7.79 8.36
C GLU A 45 10.59 -8.94 7.99
N VAL A 46 10.08 -8.97 6.76
CA VAL A 46 9.22 -10.05 6.24
C VAL A 46 9.99 -11.36 6.10
N PHE A 47 11.26 -11.32 5.68
CA PHE A 47 12.14 -12.47 5.58
C PHE A 47 12.90 -12.77 6.87
N GLU A 48 12.39 -12.31 8.01
CA GLU A 48 12.97 -12.60 9.34
C GLU A 48 14.46 -12.22 9.42
N ARG A 49 14.82 -11.12 8.75
CA ARG A 49 16.17 -10.54 8.69
C ARG A 49 17.18 -11.38 7.91
N ASP A 50 16.70 -12.22 6.99
CA ASP A 50 17.54 -12.93 6.02
C ASP A 50 17.93 -12.01 4.85
N GLY A 51 19.15 -11.45 4.92
CA GLY A 51 19.70 -10.57 3.90
C GLY A 51 19.90 -11.25 2.53
N LEU A 52 20.17 -12.55 2.48
CA LEU A 52 20.35 -13.28 1.23
C LEU A 52 19.02 -13.39 0.47
N ARG A 53 17.92 -13.65 1.19
CA ARG A 53 16.58 -13.66 0.59
C ARG A 53 16.16 -12.28 0.09
N VAL A 54 16.52 -11.21 0.81
CA VAL A 54 16.29 -9.83 0.34
C VAL A 54 17.06 -9.58 -0.95
N GLU A 55 18.35 -9.92 -1.00
CA GLU A 55 19.19 -9.75 -2.19
C GLU A 55 18.61 -10.50 -3.40
N GLN A 56 18.22 -11.77 -3.21
CA GLN A 56 17.60 -12.59 -4.25
C GLN A 56 16.28 -12.00 -4.75
N ALA A 57 15.42 -11.52 -3.86
CA ALA A 57 14.15 -10.89 -4.25
C ALA A 57 14.37 -9.61 -5.06
N PHE A 58 15.32 -8.76 -4.68
CA PHE A 58 15.66 -7.56 -5.46
C PHE A 58 16.37 -7.88 -6.77
N LYS A 59 17.11 -8.98 -6.83
CA LYS A 59 17.69 -9.48 -8.08
C LYS A 59 16.57 -9.88 -9.05
N ALA A 60 15.59 -10.66 -8.60
CA ALA A 60 14.41 -11.03 -9.38
C ALA A 60 13.63 -9.80 -9.86
N LEU A 61 13.36 -8.84 -8.98
CA LEU A 61 12.65 -7.61 -9.34
C LEU A 61 13.36 -6.83 -10.46
N ARG A 62 14.70 -6.78 -10.43
CA ARG A 62 15.50 -6.10 -11.46
C ARG A 62 15.57 -6.88 -12.78
N SER A 63 15.64 -8.21 -12.74
CA SER A 63 15.79 -9.02 -13.96
C SER A 63 14.46 -9.35 -14.63
N GLU A 64 13.42 -9.57 -13.85
CA GLU A 64 12.11 -10.08 -14.31
C GLU A 64 11.00 -9.03 -14.18
N GLY A 65 11.28 -7.87 -13.57
CA GLY A 65 10.27 -6.84 -13.32
C GLY A 65 9.27 -7.19 -12.22
N SER A 66 9.45 -8.33 -11.54
CA SER A 66 8.57 -8.78 -10.47
C SER A 66 9.32 -9.58 -9.40
N LEU A 67 8.70 -9.65 -8.22
CA LEU A 67 9.07 -10.59 -7.15
C LEU A 67 7.80 -11.16 -6.52
N SER A 68 7.92 -12.35 -5.95
CA SER A 68 6.85 -13.01 -5.21
C SER A 68 7.38 -13.62 -3.91
N VAL A 69 6.49 -13.79 -2.94
CA VAL A 69 6.80 -14.48 -1.67
C VAL A 69 5.99 -15.76 -1.54
N SER A 70 6.47 -16.71 -0.73
CA SER A 70 5.74 -17.95 -0.45
C SER A 70 4.42 -17.67 0.26
N GLY A 71 3.47 -18.61 0.16
CA GLY A 71 2.17 -18.52 0.84
C GLY A 71 2.29 -18.35 2.36
N ASP A 72 3.24 -19.03 2.99
CA ASP A 72 3.49 -18.88 4.43
C ASP A 72 3.99 -17.48 4.79
N THR A 73 4.86 -16.91 3.94
CA THR A 73 5.36 -15.54 4.10
C THR A 73 4.21 -14.55 3.95
N LEU A 74 3.38 -14.71 2.91
CA LEU A 74 2.19 -13.88 2.68
C LEU A 74 1.20 -13.95 3.86
N ALA A 75 0.93 -15.15 4.37
CA ALA A 75 0.07 -15.31 5.54
C ALA A 75 0.64 -14.59 6.77
N GLY A 76 1.97 -14.61 6.94
CA GLY A 76 2.67 -13.82 7.98
C GLY A 76 2.50 -12.32 7.80
N ILE A 77 2.59 -11.83 6.57
CA ILE A 77 2.38 -10.43 6.21
C ILE A 77 0.93 -10.01 6.53
N GLN A 78 -0.06 -10.76 6.07
CA GLN A 78 -1.48 -10.43 6.21
C GLN A 78 -1.97 -10.44 7.66
N ARG A 79 -1.28 -11.17 8.56
CA ARG A 79 -1.55 -11.09 10.01
C ARG A 79 -1.10 -9.78 10.66
N LYS A 80 -0.12 -9.10 10.07
CA LYS A 80 0.52 -7.91 10.66
C LYS A 80 0.12 -6.61 9.97
N TRP A 81 -0.20 -6.67 8.68
CA TRP A 81 -0.48 -5.49 7.86
C TRP A 81 -1.80 -5.63 7.12
N ALA A 82 -2.56 -4.53 7.13
CA ALA A 82 -3.71 -4.32 6.25
C ALA A 82 -3.36 -3.24 5.21
N SER A 83 -3.87 -3.37 4.00
CA SER A 83 -3.68 -2.40 2.92
C SER A 83 -5.00 -2.07 2.21
N SER A 84 -5.06 -0.89 1.61
CA SER A 84 -6.12 -0.54 0.67
C SER A 84 -5.65 0.45 -0.38
N LYS A 85 -6.07 0.21 -1.61
CA LYS A 85 -6.05 1.20 -2.69
C LYS A 85 -7.24 2.15 -2.60
N VAL A 86 -7.00 3.43 -2.81
CA VAL A 86 -8.00 4.49 -2.93
C VAL A 86 -7.83 5.18 -4.28
N SER A 87 -8.90 5.30 -5.04
CA SER A 87 -8.93 6.00 -6.33
C SER A 87 -9.06 7.52 -6.16
N ASP A 88 -8.81 8.28 -7.22
CA ASP A 88 -8.98 9.74 -7.22
C ASP A 88 -10.42 10.16 -6.95
N SER A 89 -11.41 9.44 -7.48
CA SER A 89 -12.83 9.73 -7.22
C SER A 89 -13.19 9.51 -5.75
N GLU A 90 -12.70 8.42 -5.14
CA GLU A 90 -12.87 8.15 -3.71
C GLU A 90 -12.14 9.19 -2.85
N THR A 91 -10.95 9.62 -3.28
CA THR A 91 -10.18 10.68 -2.63
C THR A 91 -10.96 11.99 -2.60
N LEU A 92 -11.48 12.44 -3.74
CA LEU A 92 -12.30 13.66 -3.82
C LEU A 92 -13.59 13.54 -3.00
N ALA A 93 -14.26 12.39 -3.05
CA ALA A 93 -15.44 12.13 -2.24
C ALA A 93 -15.14 12.21 -0.73
N ARG A 94 -13.98 11.71 -0.31
CA ARG A 94 -13.52 11.77 1.08
C ARG A 94 -13.23 13.20 1.54
N ILE A 95 -12.53 14.00 0.73
CA ILE A 95 -12.28 15.43 1.02
C ILE A 95 -13.62 16.15 1.21
N LYS A 96 -14.55 15.96 0.28
CA LYS A 96 -15.88 16.57 0.32
C LYS A 96 -16.63 16.20 1.60
N LYS A 97 -16.68 14.90 1.94
CA LYS A 97 -17.35 14.41 3.15
C LYS A 97 -16.79 15.05 4.42
N ILE A 98 -15.46 15.13 4.56
CA ILE A 98 -14.83 15.73 5.75
C ILE A 98 -15.14 17.23 5.83
N SER A 99 -15.13 17.92 4.69
CA SER A 99 -15.50 19.34 4.62
C SER A 99 -16.95 19.59 5.04
N GLU A 100 -17.88 18.75 4.61
CA GLU A 100 -19.31 18.87 4.92
C GLU A 100 -19.61 18.51 6.39
N GLU A 101 -18.96 17.48 6.93
CA GLU A 101 -19.22 16.96 8.27
C GLU A 101 -18.52 17.76 9.38
N TYR A 102 -17.29 18.22 9.12
CA TYR A 102 -16.43 18.84 10.13
C TYR A 102 -16.04 20.29 9.81
N GLY A 103 -16.42 20.83 8.65
CA GLY A 103 -16.01 22.17 8.23
C GLY A 103 -14.50 22.30 7.96
N TYR A 104 -13.81 21.18 7.74
CA TYR A 104 -12.35 21.13 7.54
C TYR A 104 -12.00 20.48 6.21
N VAL A 105 -11.04 21.05 5.48
CA VAL A 105 -10.57 20.52 4.19
C VAL A 105 -9.20 19.88 4.40
N VAL A 106 -9.14 18.56 4.21
CA VAL A 106 -7.89 17.79 4.21
C VAL A 106 -7.23 17.80 2.84
N ASP A 107 -5.92 17.62 2.80
CA ASP A 107 -5.22 17.36 1.53
C ASP A 107 -5.55 15.96 0.96
N PRO A 108 -5.27 15.71 -0.34
CA PRO A 108 -5.56 14.42 -0.98
C PRO A 108 -4.85 13.23 -0.34
N HIS A 109 -3.60 13.37 0.12
CA HIS A 109 -2.84 12.27 0.72
C HIS A 109 -3.47 11.84 2.05
N THR A 110 -3.90 12.80 2.86
CA THR A 110 -4.61 12.59 4.12
C THR A 110 -5.96 11.95 3.85
N ALA A 111 -6.69 12.39 2.83
CA ALA A 111 -7.95 11.78 2.42
C ALA A 111 -7.78 10.30 2.03
N VAL A 112 -6.73 9.94 1.26
CA VAL A 112 -6.38 8.54 0.96
C VAL A 112 -6.15 7.74 2.24
N GLY A 113 -5.41 8.31 3.20
CA GLY A 113 -5.16 7.69 4.50
C GLY A 113 -6.42 7.43 5.31
N ILE A 114 -7.31 8.42 5.40
CA ILE A 114 -8.58 8.33 6.15
C ILE A 114 -9.52 7.32 5.50
N GLU A 115 -9.67 7.35 4.17
CA GLU A 115 -10.52 6.42 3.43
C GLU A 115 -10.06 4.96 3.63
N ALA A 116 -8.76 4.70 3.49
CA ALA A 116 -8.20 3.38 3.77
C ALA A 116 -8.41 2.97 5.24
N ALA A 117 -8.22 3.90 6.18
CA ALA A 117 -8.43 3.62 7.60
C ALA A 117 -9.90 3.26 7.89
N GLU A 118 -10.88 3.96 7.33
CA GLU A 118 -12.30 3.65 7.55
C GLU A 118 -12.69 2.24 7.08
N ARG A 119 -12.15 1.79 5.94
CA ARG A 119 -12.40 0.44 5.42
C ARG A 119 -11.96 -0.67 6.39
N HIS A 120 -10.91 -0.41 7.15
CA HIS A 120 -10.38 -1.36 8.14
C HIS A 120 -10.87 -1.10 9.56
N ALA A 121 -11.29 0.13 9.88
CA ALA A 121 -11.88 0.50 11.17
C ALA A 121 -13.29 -0.08 11.36
N GLY A 122 -13.98 -0.44 10.26
CA GLY A 122 -15.23 -1.20 10.27
C GLY A 122 -15.17 -2.54 11.02
N TYR A 123 -13.99 -3.07 11.33
CA TYR A 123 -13.81 -4.27 12.15
C TYR A 123 -13.97 -4.03 13.68
N ARG A 124 -14.18 -2.79 14.13
CA ARG A 124 -14.32 -2.45 15.58
C ARG A 124 -15.54 -1.59 15.92
N LYS A 125 -16.61 -1.63 15.12
CA LYS A 125 -17.92 -1.06 15.50
C LYS A 125 -18.97 -2.13 15.81
N HIS A 126 -18.62 -3.11 16.64
CA HIS A 126 -19.57 -3.89 17.48
C HIS A 126 -18.80 -4.50 18.66
N GLN A 127 -18.79 -3.79 19.79
CA GLN A 127 -18.77 -4.37 21.13
C GLN A 127 -20.05 -3.91 21.82
#